data_AF-A0ABD7GNQ1-F1
#
_entry.id   AF-A0ABD7GNQ1-F1
#
_cell.length_a   1.000
_cell.length_b   1.000
_cell.length_c   1.000
_cell.angle_alpha   90.00
_cell.angle_beta   90.00
_cell.angle_gamma   90.00
#
_symmetry.space_group_name_H-M   'P 1'
#
loop_
_entity.id
_entity.type
_entity.pdbx_description
1 polymer ?
#
loop_
_entity_poly.entity_id
_entity_poly.type
_entity_poly.pdbx_seq_one_letter_code
_entity_poly.pdbx_strand_id
1 'polypeptide(L)' 'ISDAGTPLISDPGFKLVRAAQENGIRVVPVPGACAAIVALSAVGLPSDRFSFEGFLPSKASQRISQLEKLKNETQTLIF' A
#
# COMPACT_ATOMS: atom_id res chain seq x y z
N ILE A 1 6.00 -7.63 -13.34
CA ILE A 1 4.70 -7.04 -13.68
C ILE A 1 3.69 -7.53 -12.66
N SER A 2 2.76 -6.68 -12.23
CA SER A 2 1.57 -7.09 -11.49
C SER A 2 0.40 -7.27 -12.46
N ASP A 3 -0.70 -7.87 -12.01
CA ASP A 3 -1.91 -8.00 -12.83
C ASP A 3 -2.57 -6.64 -13.08
N ALA A 4 -2.42 -5.68 -12.16
CA ALA A 4 -2.89 -4.31 -12.31
C ALA A 4 -2.06 -3.31 -11.49
N GLY A 5 -2.05 -2.04 -11.94
CA GLY A 5 -1.53 -0.91 -11.16
C GLY A 5 0.00 -0.87 -11.00
N THR A 6 0.45 -0.38 -9.84
CA THR A 6 1.88 -0.22 -9.50
C THR A 6 2.39 -1.49 -8.81
N PRO A 7 3.35 -2.24 -9.41
CA PRO A 7 3.92 -3.41 -8.78
C PRO A 7 4.49 -3.11 -7.39
N LEU A 8 4.50 -4.11 -6.51
CA LEU A 8 4.88 -4.04 -5.09
C LEU A 8 3.88 -3.32 -4.17
N ILE A 9 2.83 -2.67 -4.68
CA ILE A 9 1.76 -2.12 -3.83
C ILE A 9 0.68 -3.18 -3.70
N SER A 10 0.67 -3.89 -2.56
CA SER A 10 -0.14 -5.10 -2.34
C SER A 10 0.13 -6.27 -3.29
N ASP A 11 1.15 -6.16 -4.13
CA ASP A 11 1.58 -7.16 -5.11
C ASP A 11 2.93 -7.78 -4.75
N PRO A 12 3.22 -9.02 -5.21
CA PRO A 12 4.54 -9.61 -5.07
C PRO A 12 5.61 -8.81 -5.84
N GLY A 13 6.87 -8.98 -5.44
CA GLY A 13 8.02 -8.33 -6.10
C GLY A 13 9.06 -7.79 -5.14
N PHE A 14 8.70 -7.61 -3.86
CA PHE A 14 9.61 -7.14 -2.82
C PHE A 14 10.94 -7.91 -2.77
N LYS A 15 10.88 -9.25 -2.74
CA LYS A 15 12.07 -10.10 -2.67
C LYS A 15 13.00 -9.90 -3.88
N LEU A 16 12.43 -9.70 -5.07
CA LEU A 16 13.19 -9.46 -6.29
C LEU A 16 13.89 -8.10 -6.24
N VAL A 17 13.16 -7.05 -5.90
CA VAL A 17 13.72 -5.69 -5.79
C VAL A 17 14.81 -5.64 -4.72
N ARG A 18 14.58 -6.26 -3.56
CA ARG A 18 15.59 -6.37 -2.50
C ARG A 18 16.86 -7.08 -3.00
N ALA A 19 16.71 -8.25 -3.62
CA ALA A 19 17.87 -9.00 -4.13
C ALA A 19 18.64 -8.22 -5.22
N ALA A 20 17.94 -7.50 -6.10
CA ALA A 20 18.57 -6.64 -7.09
C ALA A 20 19.41 -5.54 -6.41
N GLN A 21 18.85 -4.84 -5.42
CA GLN A 21 19.54 -3.80 -4.67
C GLN A 21 20.76 -4.35 -3.91
N GLU A 22 20.64 -5.51 -3.26
CA GLU A 22 21.74 -6.17 -2.55
C GLU A 22 22.91 -6.56 -3.48
N ASN A 23 22.65 -6.78 -4.77
CA ASN A 23 23.66 -7.09 -5.77
C ASN A 23 24.11 -5.85 -6.57
N GLY A 24 23.78 -4.63 -6.12
CA GLY A 24 24.16 -3.39 -6.81
C GLY A 24 23.47 -3.19 -8.16
N ILE A 25 22.39 -3.92 -8.43
CA ILE A 25 21.61 -3.79 -9.67
C ILE A 25 20.68 -2.58 -9.54
N ARG A 26 20.77 -1.67 -10.51
CA ARG A 26 19.91 -0.48 -10.56
C ARG A 26 18.46 -0.87 -10.79
N VAL A 27 17.57 -0.49 -9.88
CA VAL A 27 16.12 -0.59 -10.02
C VAL A 27 15.58 0.78 -10.45
N VAL A 28 14.84 0.83 -11.56
CA VAL A 28 14.26 2.07 -12.09
C VAL A 28 12.73 1.99 -12.04
N PRO A 29 12.05 2.73 -11.14
CA PRO A 29 10.59 2.75 -11.12
C PRO A 29 10.05 3.54 -12.32
N VAL A 30 8.93 3.08 -12.88
CA VAL A 30 8.20 3.78 -13.93
C VAL A 30 6.88 4.28 -13.33
N PRO A 31 6.54 5.58 -13.45
CA PRO A 31 5.26 6.10 -12.99
C PRO A 31 4.07 5.38 -13.65
N GLY A 32 3.01 5.15 -12.89
CA GLY A 32 1.86 4.38 -13.36
C GLY A 32 0.64 4.51 -12.46
N ALA A 33 -0.43 3.81 -12.82
CA ALA A 33 -1.70 3.84 -12.10
C ALA A 33 -1.59 3.18 -10.72
N CYS A 34 -2.10 3.84 -9.67
CA CYS A 34 -2.22 3.28 -8.33
C CYS A 34 -3.61 3.54 -7.78
N ALA A 35 -4.38 2.47 -7.53
CA ALA A 35 -5.78 2.58 -7.10
C ALA A 35 -5.94 3.39 -5.81
N ALA A 36 -5.05 3.20 -4.83
CA ALA A 36 -5.07 3.93 -3.56
C ALA A 36 -4.94 5.45 -3.79
N ILE A 37 -4.00 5.88 -4.63
CA ILE A 37 -3.75 7.30 -4.91
C ILE A 37 -4.86 7.89 -5.77
N VAL A 38 -5.39 7.13 -6.74
CA VAL A 38 -6.55 7.55 -7.56
C VAL A 38 -7.79 7.74 -6.70
N ALA A 39 -8.05 6.87 -5.73
CA ALA A 39 -9.16 7.03 -4.81
C ALA A 39 -8.94 8.27 -3.91
N LEU A 40 -7.76 8.40 -3.29
CA LEU A 40 -7.46 9.50 -2.39
C LEU A 40 -7.62 10.88 -3.06
N SER A 41 -7.25 11.01 -4.34
CA SER A 41 -7.35 12.29 -5.05
C SER A 41 -8.79 12.75 -5.34
N ALA A 42 -9.78 11.86 -5.18
CA ALA A 42 -11.19 12.15 -5.52
C ALA A 42 -12.16 12.12 -4.33
N VAL A 43 -11.76 11.59 -3.17
CA VAL A 43 -12.67 11.36 -2.02
C VAL A 43 -12.84 12.53 -1.06
N GLY A 44 -12.09 13.63 -1.24
CA GLY A 44 -12.23 14.84 -0.41
C GLY A 44 -11.73 14.69 1.04
N LEU A 45 -10.91 13.67 1.32
CA LEU A 45 -10.24 13.50 2.61
C LEU A 45 -8.86 14.21 2.62
N PRO A 46 -8.33 14.56 3.80
CA PRO A 46 -6.96 15.07 3.91
C PRO A 46 -5.96 14.13 3.24
N SER A 47 -5.13 14.69 2.35
CA SER A 47 -4.13 13.95 1.55
C SER A 47 -2.69 14.39 1.82
N ASP A 48 -2.52 15.36 2.73
CA ASP A 48 -1.23 15.81 3.25
C ASP A 48 -0.54 14.74 4.12
N ARG A 49 -1.34 13.90 4.80
CA ARG A 49 -0.87 12.73 5.53
C ARG A 49 -1.89 11.60 5.40
N PHE A 50 -1.43 10.44 4.93
CA PHE A 50 -2.25 9.22 4.83
C PHE A 50 -1.41 7.97 5.11
N SER A 51 -2.09 6.87 5.47
CA SER A 51 -1.50 5.53 5.60
C SER A 51 -2.19 4.58 4.63
N PHE A 52 -1.40 3.75 3.94
CA PHE A 52 -1.91 2.64 3.15
C PHE A 52 -1.71 1.34 3.93
N GLU A 53 -2.81 0.79 4.44
CA GLU A 53 -2.86 -0.43 5.27
C GLU A 53 -3.11 -1.69 4.45
N GLY A 54 -3.54 -1.53 3.19
CA GLY A 54 -3.91 -2.63 2.31
C GLY A 54 -5.02 -3.51 2.90
N PHE A 55 -5.00 -4.79 2.50
CA PHE A 55 -6.09 -5.69 2.82
C PHE A 55 -6.13 -6.10 4.30
N LEU A 56 -7.25 -5.80 4.95
CA LEU A 56 -7.54 -6.33 6.28
C LEU A 56 -7.70 -7.86 6.26
N PRO A 57 -7.41 -8.54 7.39
CA PRO A 57 -7.60 -9.97 7.52
C PRO A 57 -9.04 -10.40 7.20
N SER A 58 -9.21 -11.54 6.54
CA SER A 58 -10.53 -12.09 6.22
C SER A 58 -11.29 -12.55 7.47
N LYS A 59 -10.58 -13.05 8.49
CA LYS A 59 -11.15 -13.49 9.76
C LYS A 59 -11.56 -12.30 10.64
N ALA A 60 -12.80 -12.31 11.13
CA ALA A 60 -13.37 -11.21 11.89
C ALA A 60 -12.55 -10.83 13.14
N SER A 61 -12.12 -11.80 13.93
CA SER A 61 -11.32 -11.54 15.15
C SER A 61 -9.99 -10.87 14.84
N GLN A 62 -9.31 -11.32 13.78
CA GLN A 62 -8.04 -10.74 13.33
C GLN A 62 -8.24 -9.34 12.76
N ARG A 63 -9.30 -9.13 11.97
CA ARG A 63 -9.65 -7.82 11.42
C ARG A 63 -9.94 -6.80 12.51
N ILE A 64 -10.77 -7.17 13.50
CA ILE A 64 -11.06 -6.30 14.65
C ILE A 64 -9.78 -5.97 15.41
N SER A 65 -8.93 -6.98 15.69
CA SER A 65 -7.66 -6.77 16.37
C SER A 65 -6.72 -5.82 15.61
N GLN A 66 -6.72 -5.85 14.27
CA GLN A 66 -5.92 -4.92 13.46
C GLN A 66 -6.51 -3.51 13.47
N LEU A 67 -7.83 -3.37 13.33
CA LEU A 67 -8.52 -2.08 13.40
C LEU A 67 -8.37 -1.41 14.77
N GLU A 68 -8.40 -2.17 15.86
CA GLU A 68 -8.17 -1.64 17.22
C GLU A 68 -6.80 -0.98 17.39
N LYS A 69 -5.77 -1.43 16.65
CA LYS A 69 -4.44 -0.80 16.66
C LYS A 69 -4.43 0.55 15.94
N LEU A 70 -5.33 0.72 14.97
CA LEU A 70 -5.39 1.89 14.09
C LEU A 70 -6.43 2.93 14.54
N LYS A 71 -7.26 2.61 15.54
CA LYS A 71 -8.43 3.42 15.93
C LYS A 71 -8.11 4.87 16.35
N ASN A 72 -6.88 5.11 16.80
CA ASN A 72 -6.42 6.41 17.28
C ASN A 72 -5.58 7.17 16.24
N GLU A 73 -5.38 6.59 15.06
CA GLU A 73 -4.69 7.28 13.97
C GLU A 73 -5.55 8.42 13.45
N THR A 74 -4.92 9.58 13.21
CA THR A 74 -5.61 10.82 12.82
C THR A 74 -5.49 11.13 11.33
N GLN A 75 -4.57 10.46 10.64
CA GLN A 75 -4.39 10.55 9.20
C GLN A 75 -5.45 9.75 8.45
N THR A 76 -5.67 10.09 7.18
CA THR A 76 -6.50 9.28 6.28
C THR A 76 -5.94 7.86 6.17
N LEU A 77 -6.78 6.84 6.41
CA LEU A 77 -6.41 5.43 6.26
C LEU A 77 -7.01 4.88 4.97
N ILE A 78 -6.20 4.18 4.18
CA ILE A 78 -6.60 3.50 2.95
C ILE A 78 -6.38 2.00 3.13
N PHE A 79 -7.42 1.21 2.88
CA PHE A 79 -7.41 -0.25 2.98
C PHE A 79 -7.63 -0.87 1.59
#